data_AF-A0A7S4BDE3-F1
#
_entry.id   AF-A0A7S4BDE3-F1
#
_cell.length_a   1.000
_cell.length_b   1.000
_cell.length_c   1.000
_cell.angle_alpha   90.00
_cell.angle_beta   90.00
_cell.angle_gamma   90.00
#
_symmetry.space_group_name_H-M   'P 1'
#
loop_
_entity.id
_entity.type
_entity.pdbx_description
1 polymer ?
#
loop_
_entity_poly.entity_id
_entity_poly.type
_entity_poly.pdbx_seq_one_letter_code
_entity_poly.pdbx_strand_id
1 'polypeptide(L)'
;DAAAAVRMLANWGARAQAERMAAATFKVIAVAENMAELGVPRMLNRYNGKPVLIRKSGELFVGDEYIEVDVFVSRFSYVAQSGLHAFAESKIAETDVHVGFLLQGTTDDELPEQIFGAARVSRLDYTALPYLSPELVAACAAEGSDA
;
A
#
# COMPACT_ATOMS: atom_id res chain seq x y z
N ASP A 1 16.81 2.97 -14.63
CA ASP A 1 18.05 2.32 -14.18
C ASP A 1 17.82 1.86 -12.74
N ALA A 2 17.77 0.55 -12.50
CA ALA A 2 17.46 -0.01 -11.17
C ALA A 2 18.47 0.43 -10.09
N ALA A 3 19.68 0.86 -10.48
CA ALA A 3 20.70 1.32 -9.55
C ALA A 3 20.28 2.57 -8.74
N ALA A 4 19.46 3.46 -9.32
CA ALA A 4 19.00 4.66 -8.61
C ALA A 4 17.96 4.33 -7.54
N ALA A 5 16.95 3.50 -7.85
CA ALA A 5 15.96 3.01 -6.89
C ALA A 5 16.61 2.26 -5.70
N VAL A 6 17.57 1.37 -5.99
CA VAL A 6 18.28 0.60 -4.96
C VAL A 6 19.15 1.50 -4.09
N ARG A 7 19.85 2.48 -4.67
CA ARG A 7 20.61 3.49 -3.90
C ARG A 7 19.69 4.30 -2.98
N MET A 8 18.56 4.74 -3.50
CA MET A 8 17.59 5.52 -2.74
C MET A 8 17.03 4.69 -1.58
N LEU A 9 16.75 3.41 -1.80
CA LEU A 9 16.32 2.48 -0.76
C LEU A 9 17.39 2.27 0.32
N ALA A 10 18.65 2.08 -0.08
CA ALA A 10 19.77 1.93 0.86
C ALA A 10 19.98 3.20 1.71
N ASN A 11 19.95 4.38 1.08
CA ASN A 11 20.07 5.67 1.77
C ASN A 11 18.89 5.89 2.72
N TRP A 12 17.68 5.55 2.29
CA TRP A 12 16.49 5.65 3.11
C TRP A 12 16.55 4.73 4.33
N GLY A 13 17.06 3.51 4.19
CA GLY A 13 17.27 2.61 5.33
C GLY A 13 18.22 3.18 6.38
N ALA A 14 19.34 3.76 5.96
CA ALA A 14 20.28 4.42 6.86
C ALA A 14 19.65 5.61 7.60
N ARG A 15 18.82 6.40 6.91
CA ARG A 15 18.10 7.54 7.51
C ARG A 15 16.94 7.09 8.40
N ALA A 16 16.23 6.03 8.03
CA ALA A 16 15.12 5.46 8.76
C ALA A 16 15.54 5.01 10.17
N GLN A 17 16.76 4.46 10.33
CA GLN A 17 17.33 4.15 11.65
C GLN A 17 17.43 5.38 12.55
N ALA A 18 17.76 6.55 11.98
CA ALA A 18 17.98 7.78 12.74
C ALA A 18 16.70 8.61 12.95
N GLU A 19 15.81 8.66 11.97
CA GLU A 19 14.71 9.63 11.88
C GLU A 19 13.30 8.99 12.00
N ARG A 20 13.18 7.65 11.99
CA ARG A 20 11.90 6.89 12.00
C ARG A 20 10.87 7.45 11.00
N MET A 21 9.56 7.40 11.31
CA MET A 21 8.48 7.91 10.44
C MET A 21 8.53 9.42 10.15
N ALA A 22 9.38 10.21 10.83
CA ALA A 22 9.56 11.61 10.45
C ALA A 22 10.23 11.75 9.07
N ALA A 23 10.94 10.71 8.61
CA ALA A 23 11.52 10.59 7.28
C ALA A 23 10.56 10.01 6.23
N ALA A 24 9.23 10.03 6.47
CA ALA A 24 8.24 9.35 5.62
C ALA A 24 8.25 9.82 4.15
N THR A 25 8.97 9.06 3.34
CA THR A 25 9.03 9.11 1.88
C THR A 25 8.37 7.90 1.24
N PHE A 26 7.93 6.89 2.00
CA PHE A 26 7.35 5.68 1.43
C PHE A 26 6.00 5.94 0.74
N LYS A 27 5.92 5.58 -0.54
CA LYS A 27 4.74 5.68 -1.39
C LYS A 27 4.31 4.31 -1.86
N VAL A 28 3.00 4.15 -1.98
CA VAL A 28 2.37 2.99 -2.60
C VAL A 28 1.55 3.47 -3.80
N ILE A 29 1.72 2.84 -4.95
CA ILE A 29 0.83 3.01 -6.10
C ILE A 29 0.10 1.69 -6.32
N ALA A 30 -1.22 1.74 -6.51
CA ALA A 30 -2.01 0.56 -6.84
C ALA A 30 -2.77 0.80 -8.13
N VAL A 31 -2.70 -0.17 -9.04
CA VAL A 31 -3.44 -0.20 -10.30
C VAL A 31 -4.23 -1.50 -10.35
N ALA A 32 -5.55 -1.41 -10.22
CA ALA A 32 -6.45 -2.50 -10.55
C ALA A 32 -6.73 -2.48 -12.06
N GLU A 33 -6.63 -3.64 -12.70
CA GLU A 33 -7.00 -3.85 -14.09
C GLU A 33 -8.52 -3.73 -14.27
N ASN A 34 -8.95 -3.36 -15.47
CA ASN A 34 -10.37 -3.33 -15.88
C ASN A 34 -11.31 -2.56 -14.93
N MET A 35 -10.80 -1.60 -14.16
CA MET A 35 -11.56 -0.84 -13.16
C MET A 35 -12.83 -0.17 -13.69
N ALA A 36 -12.85 0.24 -14.97
CA ALA A 36 -14.03 0.81 -15.59
C ALA A 36 -15.17 -0.21 -15.82
N GLU A 37 -14.83 -1.49 -15.95
CA GLU A 37 -15.74 -2.59 -16.25
C GLU A 37 -16.25 -3.28 -14.98
N LEU A 38 -15.52 -3.15 -13.87
CA LEU A 38 -15.85 -3.72 -12.56
C LEU A 38 -17.09 -3.10 -11.89
N GLY A 39 -17.70 -2.06 -12.47
CA GLY A 39 -18.90 -1.42 -11.91
C GLY A 39 -18.67 -0.69 -10.57
N VAL A 40 -17.42 -0.44 -10.21
CA VAL A 40 -17.07 0.34 -9.01
C VAL A 40 -17.47 1.82 -9.16
N PRO A 41 -17.78 2.52 -8.06
CA PRO A 41 -18.03 3.96 -8.09
C PRO A 41 -16.98 4.72 -8.91
N ARG A 42 -17.40 5.57 -9.87
CA ARG A 42 -16.48 6.36 -10.74
C ARG A 42 -15.44 7.17 -9.97
N MET A 43 -15.73 7.52 -8.72
CA MET A 43 -14.80 8.21 -7.85
C MET A 43 -13.55 7.36 -7.55
N LEU A 44 -13.68 6.03 -7.45
CA LEU A 44 -12.55 5.10 -7.23
C LEU A 44 -11.60 5.06 -8.43
N ASN A 45 -12.12 5.18 -9.65
CA ASN A 45 -11.30 5.29 -10.86
C ASN A 45 -10.37 6.51 -10.82
N ARG A 46 -10.72 7.57 -10.09
CA ARG A 46 -9.84 8.74 -9.93
C ARG A 46 -8.64 8.48 -9.04
N TYR A 47 -8.65 7.41 -8.25
CA TYR A 47 -7.55 7.02 -7.37
C TYR A 47 -6.70 5.88 -7.95
N ASN A 48 -7.21 5.16 -8.96
CA ASN A 48 -6.46 4.10 -9.63
C ASN A 48 -5.18 4.64 -10.28
N GLY A 49 -4.03 4.06 -9.95
CA GLY A 49 -2.72 4.49 -10.45
C GLY A 49 -2.22 5.81 -9.88
N LYS A 50 -2.82 6.35 -8.82
CA LYS A 50 -2.28 7.52 -8.11
C LYS A 50 -1.41 7.08 -6.94
N PRO A 51 -0.14 7.51 -6.86
CA PRO A 51 0.69 7.25 -5.70
C PRO A 51 0.09 7.87 -4.44
N VAL A 52 0.01 7.07 -3.38
CA VAL A 52 -0.39 7.49 -2.04
C VAL A 52 0.84 7.49 -1.16
N LEU A 53 1.09 8.61 -0.50
CA LEU A 53 2.19 8.73 0.44
C LEU A 53 1.76 8.27 1.83
N ILE A 54 2.48 7.30 2.37
CA ILE A 54 2.19 6.70 3.67
C ILE A 54 2.93 7.51 4.74
N ARG A 55 2.24 8.51 5.30
CA ARG A 55 2.75 9.36 6.39
C ARG A 55 2.07 9.05 7.72
N LYS A 56 0.82 9.48 7.87
CA LYS A 56 0.04 9.28 9.11
C LYS A 56 -0.60 7.90 9.21
N SER A 57 -0.64 7.19 8.08
CA SER A 57 -1.30 5.92 7.91
C SER A 57 -0.33 4.74 7.84
N GLY A 58 0.87 4.91 8.39
CA GLY A 58 1.83 3.83 8.50
C GLY A 58 2.77 4.00 9.66
N GLU A 59 3.47 2.93 9.97
CA GLU A 59 4.54 2.89 10.96
C GLU A 59 5.78 2.26 10.32
N LEU A 60 6.95 2.65 10.82
CA LEU A 60 8.24 2.22 10.31
C LEU A 60 9.04 1.62 11.46
N PHE A 61 9.41 0.36 11.25
CA PHE A 61 10.28 -0.39 12.15
C PHE A 61 11.55 -0.70 11.39
N VAL A 62 12.68 -0.51 12.06
CA VAL A 62 13.99 -0.79 11.48
C VAL A 62 14.68 -1.82 12.35
N GLY A 63 14.90 -2.99 11.77
CA GLY A 63 15.70 -4.05 12.36
C GLY A 63 17.16 -3.95 11.88
N ASP A 64 17.96 -4.94 12.28
CA ASP A 64 19.39 -4.96 11.96
C ASP A 64 19.65 -5.16 10.45
N GLU A 65 18.81 -5.94 9.77
CA GLU A 65 18.95 -6.26 8.33
C GLU A 65 17.67 -6.07 7.52
N TYR A 66 16.64 -5.44 8.11
CA TYR A 66 15.36 -5.24 7.44
C TYR A 66 14.67 -3.95 7.84
N ILE A 67 13.77 -3.52 6.98
CA ILE A 67 12.85 -2.42 7.24
C ILE A 67 11.44 -2.96 7.06
N GLU A 68 10.59 -2.71 8.04
CA GLU A 68 9.18 -3.06 8.03
C GLU A 68 8.35 -1.79 7.99
N VAL A 69 7.41 -1.75 7.05
CA VAL A 69 6.48 -0.64 6.86
C VAL A 69 5.07 -1.17 7.03
N ASP A 70 4.45 -0.80 8.14
CA ASP A 70 3.05 -1.09 8.38
C ASP A 70 2.19 -0.05 7.67
N VAL A 71 1.11 -0.49 7.03
CA VAL A 71 0.14 0.39 6.38
C VAL A 71 -1.23 0.15 6.99
N PHE A 72 -1.72 1.13 7.73
CA PHE A 72 -3.01 1.04 8.43
C PHE A 72 -4.12 1.62 7.56
N VAL A 73 -4.89 0.76 6.91
CA VAL A 73 -6.08 1.16 6.13
C VAL A 73 -7.11 1.87 7.01
N SER A 74 -7.23 1.47 8.28
CA SER A 74 -8.09 2.13 9.28
C SER A 74 -7.75 3.61 9.53
N ARG A 75 -6.52 4.04 9.20
CA ARG A 75 -6.09 5.44 9.31
C ARG A 75 -6.27 6.23 8.01
N PHE A 76 -6.79 5.62 6.95
CA PHE A 76 -7.08 6.33 5.71
C PHE A 76 -8.30 7.23 5.85
N SER A 77 -8.54 8.13 4.90
CA SER A 77 -9.79 8.90 4.90
C SER A 77 -11.00 7.97 4.76
N TYR A 78 -12.14 8.35 5.34
CA TYR A 78 -13.37 7.57 5.24
C TYR A 78 -13.71 7.16 3.80
N VAL A 79 -13.54 8.08 2.86
CA VAL A 79 -13.74 7.84 1.42
C VAL A 79 -12.83 6.73 0.88
N ALA A 80 -11.56 6.72 1.28
CA ALA A 80 -10.62 5.69 0.87
C ALA A 80 -10.93 4.34 1.51
N GLN A 81 -11.32 4.32 2.79
CA GLN A 81 -11.74 3.09 3.49
C GLN A 81 -12.97 2.46 2.85
N SER A 82 -14.04 3.22 2.65
CA SER A 82 -15.26 2.73 2.00
C SER A 82 -15.00 2.25 0.58
N GLY A 83 -14.11 2.94 -0.14
CA GLY A 83 -13.70 2.57 -1.48
C GLY A 83 -12.98 1.23 -1.54
N LEU A 84 -11.99 1.04 -0.66
CA LEU A 84 -11.24 -0.21 -0.54
C LEU A 84 -12.13 -1.35 -0.08
N HIS A 85 -13.03 -1.12 0.88
CA HIS A 85 -13.99 -2.13 1.32
C HIS A 85 -14.88 -2.62 0.17
N ALA A 86 -15.53 -1.69 -0.55
CA ALA A 86 -16.41 -2.04 -1.67
C ALA A 86 -15.67 -2.79 -2.79
N PHE A 87 -14.41 -2.40 -3.04
CA PHE A 87 -13.55 -3.08 -4.00
C PHE A 87 -13.15 -4.48 -3.54
N ALA A 88 -12.72 -4.63 -2.28
CA ALA A 88 -12.32 -5.91 -1.71
C ALA A 88 -13.50 -6.89 -1.68
N GLU A 89 -14.67 -6.45 -1.22
CA GLU A 89 -15.83 -7.32 -1.03
C GLU A 89 -16.33 -7.98 -2.33
N SER A 90 -16.26 -7.28 -3.46
CA SER A 90 -16.97 -7.70 -4.68
C SER A 90 -16.13 -7.74 -5.95
N LYS A 91 -14.90 -7.21 -5.96
CA LYS A 91 -14.13 -7.01 -7.20
C LYS A 91 -12.73 -7.56 -7.19
N ILE A 92 -12.11 -7.71 -6.02
CA ILE A 92 -10.73 -8.19 -5.93
C ILE A 92 -10.53 -9.62 -6.46
N ALA A 93 -11.59 -10.45 -6.45
CA ALA A 93 -11.60 -11.78 -7.06
C ALA A 93 -11.79 -11.76 -8.59
N GLU A 94 -12.27 -10.65 -9.16
CA GLU A 94 -12.57 -10.49 -10.59
C GLU A 94 -11.48 -9.71 -11.35
N THR A 95 -10.47 -9.21 -10.64
CA THR A 95 -9.42 -8.36 -11.22
C THR A 95 -8.03 -8.68 -10.70
N ASP A 96 -7.03 -8.21 -11.42
CA ASP A 96 -5.64 -8.23 -10.99
C ASP A 96 -5.25 -6.83 -10.52
N VAL A 97 -4.59 -6.76 -9.37
CA VAL A 97 -4.12 -5.53 -8.75
C VAL A 97 -2.60 -5.53 -8.75
N HIS A 98 -2.01 -4.54 -9.42
CA HIS A 98 -0.58 -4.27 -9.38
C HIS A 98 -0.30 -3.24 -8.30
N VAL A 99 0.60 -3.57 -7.38
CA VAL A 99 1.04 -2.69 -6.30
C VAL A 99 2.52 -2.40 -6.52
N GLY A 100 2.88 -1.12 -6.58
CA GLY A 100 4.25 -0.65 -6.65
C GLY A 100 4.64 0.13 -5.41
N PHE A 101 5.89 -0.05 -4.98
CA PHE A 101 6.49 0.63 -3.84
C PHE A 101 7.58 1.56 -4.33
N LEU A 102 7.49 2.83 -3.90
CA LEU A 102 8.42 3.88 -4.29
C LEU A 102 8.80 4.71 -3.08
N LEU A 103 9.95 5.39 -3.17
CA LEU A 103 10.31 6.42 -2.21
C LEU A 103 10.10 7.78 -2.87
N GLN A 104 9.62 8.73 -2.08
CA GLN A 104 9.42 10.12 -2.48
C GLN A 104 10.78 10.80 -2.61
N GLY A 105 11.05 11.31 -3.79
CA GLY A 105 12.22 12.14 -4.04
C GLY A 105 12.01 13.54 -3.48
N THR A 106 13.06 14.09 -2.88
CA THR A 106 13.10 15.44 -2.30
C THR A 106 14.15 16.35 -2.93
N THR A 107 15.06 15.77 -3.71
CA THR A 107 16.12 16.47 -4.45
C THR A 107 16.06 16.12 -5.94
N ASP A 108 16.70 16.94 -6.78
CA ASP A 108 16.69 16.74 -8.24
C ASP A 108 17.34 15.42 -8.67
N ASP A 109 18.32 14.92 -7.91
CA ASP A 109 19.00 13.65 -8.19
C ASP A 109 18.20 12.41 -7.75
N GLU A 110 17.17 12.60 -6.93
CA GLU A 110 16.20 11.56 -6.55
C GLU A 110 15.02 11.48 -7.54
N LEU A 111 14.99 12.34 -8.57
CA LEU A 111 13.93 12.39 -9.57
C LEU A 111 14.39 11.87 -10.95
N PRO A 112 13.50 11.23 -11.72
CA PRO A 112 12.14 10.85 -11.35
C PRO A 112 12.12 9.72 -10.30
N GLU A 113 11.08 9.70 -9.47
CA GLU A 113 10.86 8.61 -8.50
C GLU A 113 10.79 7.25 -9.22
N GLN A 114 11.43 6.23 -8.64
CA GLN A 114 11.50 4.90 -9.23
C GLN A 114 10.88 3.86 -8.31
N ILE A 115 10.19 2.88 -8.92
CA ILE A 115 9.67 1.71 -8.21
C ILE A 115 10.86 0.82 -7.83
N PHE A 116 11.01 0.51 -6.54
CA PHE A 116 12.03 -0.42 -6.05
C PHE A 116 11.49 -1.82 -5.77
N GLY A 117 10.17 -1.96 -5.66
CA GLY A 117 9.50 -3.25 -5.45
C GLY A 117 8.09 -3.22 -6.01
N ALA A 118 7.61 -4.37 -6.47
CA ALA A 118 6.26 -4.52 -6.98
C ALA A 118 5.69 -5.90 -6.63
N ALA A 119 4.37 -5.94 -6.45
CA ALA A 119 3.60 -7.15 -6.24
C ALA A 119 2.37 -7.14 -7.15
N ARG A 120 1.94 -8.33 -7.58
CA ARG A 120 0.67 -8.51 -8.28
C ARG A 120 -0.21 -9.41 -7.44
N VAL A 121 -1.37 -8.91 -7.06
CA VAL A 121 -2.44 -9.70 -6.46
C VAL A 121 -3.37 -10.10 -7.59
N SER A 122 -3.41 -11.39 -7.94
CA SER A 122 -4.24 -11.85 -9.06
C SER A 122 -5.50 -12.53 -8.56
N ARG A 123 -6.67 -11.96 -8.90
CA ARG A 123 -8.00 -12.53 -8.64
C ARG A 123 -8.10 -13.18 -7.25
N LEU A 124 -7.79 -12.40 -6.22
CA LEU A 124 -7.73 -12.91 -4.86
C LEU A 124 -9.15 -13.11 -4.32
N ASP A 125 -9.59 -14.36 -4.24
CA ASP A 125 -10.77 -14.71 -3.45
C ASP A 125 -10.33 -15.08 -2.02
N TYR A 126 -10.36 -14.10 -1.13
CA TYR A 126 -10.00 -14.32 0.27
C TYR A 126 -11.05 -15.11 1.06
N THR A 127 -12.28 -15.21 0.57
CA THR A 127 -13.35 -15.99 1.21
C THR A 127 -13.18 -17.49 1.00
N ALA A 128 -12.49 -17.88 -0.07
CA ALA A 128 -12.13 -19.26 -0.37
C ALA A 128 -10.82 -19.73 0.29
N LEU A 129 -10.12 -18.87 1.03
CA LEU A 129 -8.83 -19.23 1.64
C LEU A 129 -9.03 -20.07 2.91
N PRO A 130 -8.56 -21.33 2.95
CA PRO A 130 -8.87 -22.25 4.04
C PRO A 130 -8.17 -21.92 5.38
N TYR A 131 -7.18 -21.02 5.36
CA TYR A 131 -6.36 -20.62 6.51
C TYR A 131 -6.72 -19.24 7.07
N LEU A 132 -7.61 -18.49 6.42
CA LEU A 132 -8.26 -17.35 7.06
C LEU A 132 -9.41 -17.90 7.89
N SER A 133 -9.14 -18.23 9.16
CA SER A 133 -10.21 -18.65 10.06
C SER A 133 -11.23 -17.50 10.21
N PRO A 134 -12.53 -17.81 10.38
CA PRO A 134 -13.53 -16.80 10.72
C PRO A 134 -13.13 -15.96 11.94
N GLU A 135 -12.33 -16.53 12.85
CA GLU A 135 -11.78 -15.88 14.04
C GLU A 135 -10.71 -14.83 13.70
N LEU A 136 -9.79 -15.12 12.77
CA LEU A 136 -8.80 -14.14 12.28
C LEU A 136 -9.49 -12.97 11.56
N VAL A 137 -10.50 -13.27 10.74
CA VAL A 137 -11.29 -12.24 10.06
C VAL A 137 -12.06 -11.38 11.06
N ALA A 138 -12.67 -12.00 12.08
CA ALA A 138 -13.37 -11.29 13.14
C ALA A 138 -12.42 -10.47 14.03
N ALA A 139 -11.22 -10.95 14.32
CA ALA A 139 -10.21 -10.23 15.08
C ALA A 139 -9.75 -8.97 14.33
N CYS A 140 -9.45 -9.08 13.03
CA CYS A 140 -9.11 -7.92 12.20
C CYS A 140 -10.27 -6.90 12.10
N ALA A 141 -11.53 -7.35 12.17
CA ALA A 141 -12.70 -6.46 12.17
C ALA A 141 -12.95 -5.78 13.53
N ALA A 142 -12.65 -6.46 14.64
CA ALA A 142 -12.85 -5.96 15.99
C ALA A 142 -11.81 -4.90 16.39
N GLU A 143 -10.56 -5.02 15.92
CA GLU A 143 -9.51 -4.03 16.16
C GLU A 143 -9.78 -2.67 15.49
N GLY A 144 -10.77 -2.58 14.60
CA GLY A 144 -11.20 -1.35 13.93
C GLY A 144 -12.33 -0.57 14.61
N SER A 145 -12.94 -1.07 15.70
CA SER A 145 -14.11 -0.42 16.33
C SER A 145 -13.82 0.41 17.59
N ASP A 146 -12.59 0.38 18.11
CA ASP A 146 -12.19 1.06 19.35
C ASP A 146 -11.33 2.32 19.12
N ALA A 147 -11.44 2.96 17.95
CA ALA A 147 -10.76 4.22 17.61
C ALA A 147 -11.73 5.36 17.27
#